data_AF-N1WSS2-F1
#
_entry.id   AF-N1WSS2-F1
#
_cell.length_a   1.000
_cell.length_b   1.000
_cell.length_c   1.000
_cell.angle_alpha   90.00
_cell.angle_beta   90.00
_cell.angle_gamma   90.00
#
_symmetry.space_group_name_H-M   'P 1'
#
loop_
_entity.id
_entity.type
_entity.pdbx_description
1 polymer ?
#
loop_
_entity_poly.entity_id
_entity_poly.type
_entity_poly.pdbx_seq_one_letter_code
_entity_poly.pdbx_strand_id
1 'polypeptide(L)'
;MIKNTFLFCLILVATSCSKPDPNEKLKIKSKDKIENDFKDIDEDSVYDSGVSDRFKKSFINSNGLFFDDFETLPKHTSPKSHEGRENLIRYSYHSVVEKENWGPKNNSVEIHKEDDSNYLKLKLSPGQEHKKIKGYRTELTIQHGNPNQEEEWYEWRFMIPKDYKLDEENIGREVTIVQYHYVKPKGQSRVLVGPTINFTYLEQYGKNILILRHGIKGQDNAKYEGFDWSIVALNDNIKKGKWYTVRANIKWSLNNQGYIAVWLNGEPFTPFNGVNNKVFGTNIYNTIENTFKFGYYRYWDNSTPTSIYFDYIVKTRSFEDLTGRKPTS
;
A
#
# COMPACT_ATOMS: atom_id res chain seq x y z
N MET A 1 -11.76 40.59 10.12
CA MET A 1 -10.58 40.34 9.26
C MET A 1 -9.41 40.03 10.20
N ILE A 2 -9.27 38.77 10.61
CA ILE A 2 -8.30 38.35 11.63
C ILE A 2 -7.33 37.38 10.95
N LYS A 3 -6.05 37.76 10.86
CA LYS A 3 -4.98 36.92 10.36
C LYS A 3 -4.53 35.97 11.48
N ASN A 4 -4.77 34.68 11.32
CA ASN A 4 -4.18 33.65 12.18
C ASN A 4 -2.79 33.29 11.64
N THR A 5 -1.77 33.74 12.36
CA THR A 5 -0.38 33.33 12.17
C THR A 5 -0.17 32.03 12.95
N PHE A 6 0.11 30.93 12.25
CA PHE A 6 0.54 29.68 12.86
C PHE A 6 2.00 29.81 13.32
N LEU A 7 2.22 29.75 14.63
CA LEU A 7 3.55 29.75 15.26
C LEU A 7 3.96 28.29 15.50
N PHE A 8 4.99 27.83 14.79
CA PHE A 8 5.64 26.55 15.06
C PHE A 8 6.47 26.67 16.34
N CYS A 9 6.13 25.89 17.37
CA CYS A 9 6.89 25.81 18.61
C CYS A 9 7.96 24.72 18.47
N LEU A 10 9.23 25.12 18.37
CA LEU A 10 10.39 24.23 18.35
C LEU A 10 10.80 23.96 19.81
N ILE A 11 10.58 22.74 20.31
CA ILE A 11 11.05 22.31 21.63
C ILE A 11 12.51 21.84 21.48
N LEU A 12 13.44 22.66 21.96
CA LEU A 12 14.85 22.30 22.14
C LEU A 12 15.01 21.54 23.47
N VAL A 13 15.25 20.24 23.39
CA VAL A 13 15.69 19.43 24.54
C VAL A 13 17.21 19.56 24.64
N ALA A 14 17.69 20.27 25.67
CA ALA A 14 19.11 20.33 25.99
C ALA A 14 19.51 19.11 26.83
N THR A 15 20.16 18.13 26.21
CA THR A 15 20.88 17.07 26.93
C THR A 15 22.33 17.50 27.14
N SER A 16 22.79 17.46 28.39
CA SER A 16 24.17 17.73 28.76
C SER A 16 25.06 16.55 28.37
N CYS A 17 25.79 16.67 27.25
CA CYS A 17 26.85 15.73 26.89
C CYS A 17 28.15 16.12 27.60
N SER A 18 28.70 15.17 28.38
CA SER A 18 30.07 15.21 28.88
C SER A 18 31.05 15.21 27.70
N LYS A 19 32.08 16.06 27.78
CA LYS A 19 33.15 16.12 26.77
C LYS A 19 33.97 14.83 26.82
N PRO A 20 34.24 14.17 25.67
CA PRO A 20 35.11 13.01 25.63
C PRO A 20 36.59 13.41 25.82
N ASP A 21 37.34 12.48 26.38
CA ASP A 21 38.77 12.56 26.68
C ASP A 21 39.60 12.78 25.39
N PRO A 22 40.47 13.81 25.33
CA PRO A 22 41.25 14.13 24.13
C PRO A 22 42.36 13.13 23.78
N ASN A 23 42.56 12.04 24.54
CA ASN A 23 43.68 11.11 24.33
C ASN A 23 43.33 9.72 23.76
N GLU A 24 42.10 9.46 23.35
CA GLU A 24 41.74 8.15 22.79
C GLU A 24 42.01 8.06 21.27
N LYS A 25 43.26 7.71 20.90
CA LYS A 25 43.64 7.39 19.52
C LYS A 25 43.07 6.04 19.09
N LEU A 26 41.83 6.04 18.59
CA LEU A 26 41.24 4.92 17.84
C LEU A 26 41.85 4.83 16.43
N LYS A 27 42.60 3.74 16.17
CA LYS A 27 43.04 3.35 14.82
C LYS A 27 41.82 2.89 14.00
N ILE A 28 41.23 3.80 13.24
CA ILE A 28 40.22 3.48 12.22
C ILE A 28 40.94 2.91 11.00
N LYS A 29 40.72 1.62 10.71
CA LYS A 29 41.09 1.03 9.42
C LYS A 29 40.17 1.63 8.35
N SER A 30 40.79 2.09 7.25
CA SER A 30 40.19 2.74 6.09
C SER A 30 38.92 2.05 5.58
N LYS A 31 37.83 2.81 5.50
CA LYS A 31 36.52 2.44 4.93
C LYS A 31 36.47 2.49 3.39
N ASP A 32 37.57 2.81 2.73
CA ASP A 32 37.59 3.24 1.32
C ASP A 32 37.63 2.09 0.29
N LYS A 33 37.09 0.90 0.61
CA LYS A 33 37.17 -0.24 -0.32
C LYS A 33 35.91 -1.08 -0.52
N ILE A 34 34.74 -0.60 -0.07
CA ILE A 34 33.46 -1.32 -0.25
C ILE A 34 32.43 -0.49 -1.07
N GLU A 35 32.68 0.79 -1.34
CA GLU A 35 31.70 1.67 -2.03
C GLU A 35 31.69 1.61 -3.57
N ASN A 36 32.53 0.78 -4.21
CA ASN A 36 32.65 0.75 -5.68
C ASN A 36 32.04 -0.47 -6.38
N ASP A 37 31.49 -1.46 -5.66
CA ASP A 37 30.96 -2.69 -6.28
C ASP A 37 29.42 -2.70 -6.45
N PHE A 38 28.71 -1.60 -6.14
CA PHE A 38 27.24 -1.52 -6.25
C PHE A 38 26.72 -0.49 -7.25
N LYS A 39 27.58 0.16 -8.04
CA LYS A 39 27.16 1.31 -8.87
C LYS A 39 26.54 0.99 -10.23
N ASP A 40 26.60 -0.25 -10.70
CA ASP A 40 26.07 -0.62 -12.03
C ASP A 40 25.22 -1.90 -11.99
N ILE A 41 24.45 -2.12 -10.92
CA ILE A 41 23.35 -3.09 -10.99
C ILE A 41 22.18 -2.36 -11.64
N ASP A 42 21.95 -2.65 -12.92
CA ASP A 42 20.77 -2.20 -13.64
C ASP A 42 19.54 -2.58 -12.81
N GLU A 43 18.82 -1.59 -12.28
CA GLU A 43 17.62 -1.80 -11.45
C GLU A 43 16.58 -2.66 -12.20
N ASP A 44 16.60 -2.61 -13.54
CA ASP A 44 15.74 -3.42 -14.40
C ASP A 44 16.22 -4.89 -14.49
N SER A 45 17.50 -5.20 -14.23
CA SER A 45 18.04 -6.59 -14.19
C SER A 45 17.75 -7.36 -12.89
N VAL A 46 17.38 -6.64 -11.82
CA VAL A 46 16.91 -7.26 -10.56
C VAL A 46 15.52 -7.87 -10.75
N TYR A 47 14.79 -7.45 -11.79
CA TYR A 47 13.56 -8.07 -12.27
C TYR A 47 13.77 -9.57 -12.53
N ASP A 48 14.84 -9.92 -13.26
CA ASP A 48 15.03 -11.29 -13.75
C ASP A 48 15.69 -12.22 -12.75
N SER A 49 16.66 -11.75 -11.96
CA SER A 49 17.50 -12.67 -11.16
C SER A 49 16.91 -13.07 -9.82
N GLY A 50 15.92 -12.32 -9.30
CA GLY A 50 15.30 -12.60 -8.02
C GLY A 50 13.93 -13.25 -8.14
N VAL A 51 13.15 -12.86 -9.14
CA VAL A 51 11.72 -13.15 -9.26
C VAL A 51 11.53 -14.46 -10.03
N SER A 52 12.22 -14.65 -11.16
CA SER A 52 12.17 -15.87 -11.98
C SER A 52 12.61 -17.16 -11.26
N ASP A 53 13.70 -17.12 -10.48
CA ASP A 53 14.19 -18.29 -9.73
C ASP A 53 13.38 -18.57 -8.45
N ARG A 54 12.64 -17.58 -7.94
CA ARG A 54 11.63 -17.79 -6.87
C ARG A 54 10.41 -18.55 -7.39
N PHE A 55 10.11 -18.52 -8.69
CA PHE A 55 8.95 -19.19 -9.30
C PHE A 55 9.15 -20.65 -9.67
N LYS A 56 10.38 -21.08 -9.95
CA LYS A 56 10.66 -22.51 -10.26
C LYS A 56 10.44 -23.43 -9.07
N LYS A 57 10.40 -22.88 -7.86
CA LYS A 57 10.09 -23.62 -6.63
C LYS A 57 8.73 -23.14 -6.16
N SER A 58 7.77 -24.05 -6.17
CA SER A 58 6.39 -23.91 -5.69
C SER A 58 6.30 -23.50 -4.20
N PHE A 59 6.73 -22.30 -3.85
CA PHE A 59 6.75 -21.80 -2.47
C PHE A 59 5.40 -21.23 -2.01
N ILE A 60 4.46 -21.07 -2.93
CA ILE A 60 3.09 -20.68 -2.63
C ILE A 60 2.31 -21.96 -2.38
N ASN A 61 2.55 -22.53 -1.20
CA ASN A 61 2.01 -23.81 -0.77
C ASN A 61 0.49 -23.70 -0.57
N SER A 62 -0.30 -23.96 -1.63
CA SER A 62 -1.77 -24.21 -1.70
C SER A 62 -2.74 -23.24 -0.99
N ASN A 63 -2.27 -22.28 -0.20
CA ASN A 63 -3.02 -21.41 0.72
C ASN A 63 -2.55 -19.95 0.66
N GLY A 64 -1.61 -19.60 -0.24
CA GLY A 64 -1.17 -18.23 -0.48
C GLY A 64 -1.92 -17.61 -1.66
N LEU A 65 -2.09 -16.29 -1.62
CA LEU A 65 -2.62 -15.54 -2.76
C LEU A 65 -1.47 -15.02 -3.60
N PHE A 66 -1.55 -15.29 -4.89
CA PHE A 66 -0.53 -14.89 -5.84
C PHE A 66 -1.15 -14.50 -7.16
N PHE A 67 -0.72 -13.35 -7.66
CA PHE A 67 -0.99 -12.90 -9.01
C PHE A 67 0.28 -12.32 -9.59
N ASP A 68 0.69 -12.88 -10.71
CA ASP A 68 1.76 -12.36 -11.53
C ASP A 68 1.46 -12.74 -12.98
N ASP A 69 2.02 -11.98 -13.92
CA ASP A 69 1.83 -12.17 -15.35
C ASP A 69 0.38 -12.50 -15.72
N PHE A 70 -0.52 -11.55 -15.47
CA PHE A 70 -1.96 -11.74 -15.60
C PHE A 70 -2.35 -12.22 -17.01
N GLU A 71 -2.49 -13.53 -17.21
CA GLU A 71 -3.03 -14.08 -18.47
C GLU A 71 -4.54 -13.86 -18.57
N THR A 72 -5.22 -13.97 -17.42
CA THR A 72 -6.66 -13.80 -17.29
C THR A 72 -7.01 -13.05 -16.01
N LEU A 73 -8.11 -12.31 -16.06
CA LEU A 73 -8.64 -11.64 -14.88
C LEU A 73 -9.22 -12.67 -13.91
N PRO A 74 -8.97 -12.56 -12.59
CA PRO A 74 -9.61 -13.42 -11.59
C PRO A 74 -11.13 -13.45 -11.75
N LYS A 75 -11.76 -14.61 -11.62
CA LYS A 75 -13.23 -14.69 -11.72
C LYS A 75 -13.88 -13.85 -10.62
N HIS A 76 -14.72 -12.90 -11.00
CA HIS A 76 -15.49 -12.10 -10.05
C HIS A 76 -16.37 -13.00 -9.17
N THR A 77 -16.24 -12.85 -7.87
CA THR A 77 -17.14 -13.40 -6.87
C THR A 77 -17.76 -12.23 -6.11
N SER A 78 -19.05 -11.98 -6.32
CA SER A 78 -19.73 -10.88 -5.64
C SER A 78 -19.63 -11.04 -4.11
N PRO A 79 -19.51 -9.93 -3.35
CA PRO A 79 -19.45 -10.00 -1.90
C PRO A 79 -20.71 -10.66 -1.35
N LYS A 80 -20.57 -11.83 -0.70
CA LYS A 80 -21.64 -12.40 0.13
C LYS A 80 -21.58 -11.77 1.52
N SER A 81 -22.72 -11.71 2.21
CA SER A 81 -22.74 -11.26 3.61
C SER A 81 -21.82 -12.14 4.45
N HIS A 82 -20.84 -11.52 5.12
CA HIS A 82 -19.78 -12.23 5.82
C HIS A 82 -20.17 -12.62 7.23
N GLU A 83 -19.86 -13.86 7.62
CA GLU A 83 -19.76 -14.25 9.04
C GLU A 83 -18.37 -13.94 9.61
N GLY A 84 -17.40 -13.59 8.75
CA GLY A 84 -16.09 -13.05 9.16
C GLY A 84 -14.99 -14.08 9.44
N ARG A 85 -15.24 -15.38 9.16
CA ARG A 85 -14.29 -16.48 9.41
C ARG A 85 -14.24 -17.51 8.28
N GLU A 86 -14.74 -17.16 7.11
CA GLU A 86 -14.70 -18.03 5.96
C GLU A 86 -13.26 -18.04 5.44
N ASN A 87 -12.55 -19.18 5.55
CA ASN A 87 -11.24 -19.39 4.91
C ASN A 87 -11.43 -19.51 3.39
N LEU A 88 -11.95 -18.46 2.77
CA LEU A 88 -12.26 -18.38 1.35
C LEU A 88 -11.53 -17.20 0.76
N ILE A 89 -10.85 -17.46 -0.34
CA ILE A 89 -10.34 -16.44 -1.23
C ILE A 89 -11.52 -15.92 -2.06
N ARG A 90 -11.76 -14.60 -2.03
CA ARG A 90 -12.75 -13.94 -2.88
C ARG A 90 -12.13 -12.75 -3.60
N TYR A 91 -12.55 -12.59 -4.85
CA TYR A 91 -12.17 -11.48 -5.71
C TYR A 91 -13.41 -10.66 -6.07
N SER A 92 -13.43 -9.38 -5.71
CA SER A 92 -14.49 -8.48 -6.15
C SER A 92 -13.91 -7.28 -6.90
N TYR A 93 -14.56 -6.90 -8.01
CA TYR A 93 -14.15 -5.78 -8.84
C TYR A 93 -15.00 -4.59 -8.49
N HIS A 94 -14.52 -3.71 -7.62
CA HIS A 94 -15.24 -2.47 -7.39
C HIS A 94 -14.92 -1.48 -8.50
N SER A 95 -15.61 -1.63 -9.62
CA SER A 95 -15.64 -0.63 -10.69
C SER A 95 -17.02 -0.01 -10.79
N VAL A 96 -17.09 1.17 -11.42
CA VAL A 96 -18.36 1.85 -11.76
C VAL A 96 -19.30 0.92 -12.55
N VAL A 97 -18.75 -0.11 -13.20
CA VAL A 97 -19.42 -1.07 -14.09
C VAL A 97 -20.18 -2.17 -13.34
N GLU A 98 -20.06 -2.31 -12.01
CA GLU A 98 -20.79 -3.35 -11.24
C GLU A 98 -22.33 -3.24 -11.34
N LYS A 99 -22.90 -2.18 -11.91
CA LYS A 99 -24.36 -1.92 -11.84
C LYS A 99 -25.09 -1.59 -13.14
N GLU A 100 -24.42 -1.20 -14.21
CA GLU A 100 -25.09 -0.72 -15.42
C GLU A 100 -24.49 -1.40 -16.66
N ASN A 101 -24.96 -2.62 -16.93
CA ASN A 101 -24.65 -3.42 -18.13
C ASN A 101 -23.17 -3.79 -18.29
N TRP A 102 -22.85 -5.08 -18.13
CA TRP A 102 -21.58 -5.72 -18.54
C TRP A 102 -21.41 -5.73 -20.08
N GLY A 103 -21.66 -4.60 -20.74
CA GLY A 103 -21.36 -4.39 -22.13
C GLY A 103 -19.88 -4.04 -22.32
N PRO A 104 -19.27 -4.40 -23.45
CA PRO A 104 -17.81 -4.29 -23.72
C PRO A 104 -17.29 -2.85 -23.89
N LYS A 105 -17.95 -1.83 -23.34
CA LYS A 105 -17.65 -0.42 -23.61
C LYS A 105 -16.99 0.35 -22.45
N ASN A 106 -16.76 -0.27 -21.29
CA ASN A 106 -16.10 0.40 -20.16
C ASN A 106 -15.03 -0.47 -19.51
N ASN A 107 -13.82 -0.39 -20.08
CA ASN A 107 -12.65 -1.14 -19.67
C ASN A 107 -11.92 -0.48 -18.49
N SER A 108 -12.56 -0.40 -17.31
CA SER A 108 -11.90 0.16 -16.12
C SER A 108 -10.79 -0.73 -15.55
N VAL A 109 -10.77 -2.01 -15.94
CA VAL A 109 -9.71 -2.97 -15.64
C VAL A 109 -9.35 -3.67 -16.94
N GLU A 110 -8.07 -3.61 -17.33
CA GLU A 110 -7.53 -4.23 -18.53
C GLU A 110 -6.26 -5.01 -18.17
N ILE A 111 -6.00 -6.10 -18.88
CA ILE A 111 -4.67 -6.69 -18.93
C ILE A 111 -3.91 -5.95 -20.02
N HIS A 112 -2.81 -5.30 -19.64
CA HIS A 112 -1.90 -4.65 -20.56
C HIS A 112 -0.75 -5.61 -20.86
N LYS A 113 -0.42 -5.74 -22.15
CA LYS A 113 0.67 -6.58 -22.63
C LYS A 113 1.77 -5.69 -23.18
N GLU A 114 2.97 -5.81 -22.64
CA GLU A 114 4.16 -5.11 -23.11
C GLU A 114 5.30 -6.12 -23.14
N ASP A 115 5.86 -6.34 -24.33
CA ASP A 115 6.85 -7.38 -24.60
C ASP A 115 6.39 -8.76 -24.09
N ASP A 116 7.16 -9.39 -23.19
CA ASP A 116 6.88 -10.70 -22.59
C ASP A 116 6.15 -10.61 -21.24
N SER A 117 5.71 -9.42 -20.81
CA SER A 117 5.07 -9.20 -19.51
C SER A 117 3.59 -8.82 -19.62
N ASN A 118 2.77 -9.27 -18.66
CA ASN A 118 1.36 -8.92 -18.57
C ASN A 118 1.02 -8.31 -17.21
N TYR A 119 0.52 -7.08 -17.19
CA TYR A 119 0.18 -6.40 -15.94
C TYR A 119 -1.21 -5.75 -15.98
N LEU A 120 -1.79 -5.49 -14.80
CA LEU A 120 -3.12 -4.90 -14.70
C LEU A 120 -3.07 -3.40 -14.91
N LYS A 121 -3.89 -2.88 -15.82
CA LYS A 121 -4.19 -1.46 -15.97
C LYS A 121 -5.55 -1.14 -15.37
N LEU A 122 -5.57 -0.23 -14.41
CA LEU A 122 -6.80 0.24 -13.78
C LEU A 122 -7.06 1.69 -14.17
N LYS A 123 -8.14 1.91 -14.93
CA LYS A 123 -8.48 3.19 -15.57
C LYS A 123 -9.75 3.83 -15.01
N LEU A 124 -9.68 5.13 -14.74
CA LEU A 124 -10.83 5.99 -14.48
C LEU A 124 -11.00 6.96 -15.64
N SER A 125 -12.20 7.00 -16.22
CA SER A 125 -12.56 7.97 -17.28
C SER A 125 -13.42 9.10 -16.71
N PRO A 126 -13.43 10.28 -17.35
CA PRO A 126 -14.24 11.42 -16.92
C PRO A 126 -15.71 11.06 -16.76
N GLY A 127 -16.39 11.65 -15.77
CA GLY A 127 -17.82 11.48 -15.53
C GLY A 127 -18.25 10.10 -15.02
N GLN A 128 -17.32 9.18 -14.76
CA GLN A 128 -17.63 7.84 -14.22
C GLN A 128 -17.77 7.86 -12.68
N GLU A 129 -18.61 8.74 -12.14
CA GLU A 129 -18.84 8.78 -10.68
C GLU A 129 -19.70 7.57 -10.23
N HIS A 130 -19.23 6.85 -9.22
CA HIS A 130 -19.99 5.78 -8.60
C HIS A 130 -21.09 6.33 -7.69
N LYS A 131 -22.34 6.31 -8.18
CA LYS A 131 -23.55 6.87 -7.52
C LYS A 131 -23.67 6.64 -6.01
N LYS A 132 -23.37 5.43 -5.51
CA LYS A 132 -23.51 5.07 -4.08
C LYS A 132 -22.43 5.66 -3.17
N ILE A 133 -21.19 5.77 -3.64
CA ILE A 133 -20.06 6.19 -2.81
C ILE A 133 -19.60 7.61 -3.10
N LYS A 134 -20.18 8.26 -4.12
CA LYS A 134 -19.86 9.63 -4.53
C LYS A 134 -18.37 9.84 -4.78
N GLY A 135 -17.81 8.97 -5.62
CA GLY A 135 -16.40 8.95 -5.99
C GLY A 135 -16.13 8.04 -7.18
N TYR A 136 -14.90 8.07 -7.67
CA TYR A 136 -14.44 7.38 -8.87
C TYR A 136 -13.57 6.20 -8.44
N ARG A 137 -13.90 5.00 -8.92
CA ARG A 137 -13.27 3.78 -8.41
C ARG A 137 -13.13 2.71 -9.48
N THR A 138 -11.93 2.16 -9.55
CA THR A 138 -11.63 0.88 -10.17
C THR A 138 -10.64 0.16 -9.27
N GLU A 139 -11.12 -0.83 -8.53
CA GLU A 139 -10.30 -1.56 -7.56
C GLU A 139 -10.59 -3.05 -7.64
N LEU A 140 -9.55 -3.85 -7.46
CA LEU A 140 -9.69 -5.26 -7.12
C LEU A 140 -9.61 -5.38 -5.62
N THR A 141 -10.52 -6.16 -5.05
CA THR A 141 -10.53 -6.51 -3.65
C THR A 141 -10.26 -7.98 -3.50
N ILE A 142 -9.28 -8.28 -2.66
CA ILE A 142 -8.97 -9.63 -2.22
C ILE A 142 -9.42 -9.77 -0.77
N GLN A 143 -10.22 -10.80 -0.53
CA GLN A 143 -10.62 -11.21 0.81
C GLN A 143 -10.04 -12.59 1.04
N HIS A 144 -9.15 -12.73 2.01
CA HIS A 144 -8.56 -14.03 2.33
C HIS A 144 -8.06 -14.05 3.77
N GLY A 145 -8.95 -14.49 4.66
CA GLY A 145 -8.82 -14.40 6.10
C GLY A 145 -7.53 -14.93 6.73
N ASN A 146 -7.01 -14.17 7.68
CA ASN A 146 -6.23 -14.58 8.83
C ASN A 146 -7.09 -14.32 10.09
N PRO A 147 -7.98 -15.26 10.42
CA PRO A 147 -8.97 -15.09 11.49
C PRO A 147 -8.33 -14.93 12.89
N ASN A 148 -7.04 -15.23 13.00
CA ASN A 148 -6.30 -15.22 14.25
C ASN A 148 -5.56 -13.90 14.51
N GLN A 149 -5.68 -12.91 13.62
CA GLN A 149 -4.95 -11.64 13.71
C GLN A 149 -3.43 -11.86 13.74
N GLU A 150 -2.94 -12.88 13.04
CA GLU A 150 -1.50 -13.17 12.96
C GLU A 150 -0.79 -12.11 12.11
N GLU A 151 0.53 -12.19 12.09
CA GLU A 151 1.37 -11.43 11.17
C GLU A 151 1.14 -11.87 9.72
N GLU A 152 1.10 -10.91 8.81
CA GLU A 152 0.93 -11.13 7.37
C GLU A 152 1.93 -10.32 6.57
N TRP A 153 2.30 -10.88 5.42
CA TRP A 153 3.22 -10.27 4.49
C TRP A 153 2.52 -10.02 3.16
N TYR A 154 2.73 -8.83 2.62
CA TYR A 154 2.20 -8.39 1.35
C TYR A 154 3.35 -7.89 0.48
N GLU A 155 3.31 -8.20 -0.81
CA GLU A 155 4.16 -7.58 -1.82
C GLU A 155 3.31 -7.22 -3.03
N TRP A 156 3.52 -6.04 -3.58
CA TRP A 156 2.84 -5.59 -4.79
C TRP A 156 3.72 -4.58 -5.52
N ARG A 157 3.58 -4.54 -6.84
CA ARG A 157 4.22 -3.55 -7.70
C ARG A 157 3.18 -2.58 -8.23
N PHE A 158 3.61 -1.33 -8.38
CA PHE A 158 2.80 -0.32 -9.05
C PHE A 158 3.65 0.55 -9.97
N MET A 159 3.02 1.11 -11.00
CA MET A 159 3.60 2.13 -11.86
C MET A 159 2.57 3.22 -12.16
N ILE A 160 3.00 4.46 -11.99
CA ILE A 160 2.28 5.63 -12.49
C ILE A 160 2.71 5.86 -13.95
N PRO A 161 1.80 5.87 -14.94
CA PRO A 161 2.16 6.04 -16.35
C PRO A 161 2.95 7.33 -16.64
N LYS A 162 3.85 7.32 -17.63
CA LYS A 162 4.62 8.51 -18.07
C LYS A 162 3.71 9.67 -18.48
N ASP A 163 2.59 9.35 -19.10
CA ASP A 163 1.55 10.26 -19.60
C ASP A 163 0.47 10.60 -18.56
N TYR A 164 0.62 10.18 -17.30
CA TYR A 164 -0.34 10.50 -16.24
C TYR A 164 -0.42 12.02 -16.04
N LYS A 165 -1.63 12.57 -16.20
CA LYS A 165 -1.90 14.00 -16.10
C LYS A 165 -3.17 14.28 -15.31
N LEU A 166 -3.07 15.24 -14.40
CA LEU A 166 -4.20 15.78 -13.64
C LEU A 166 -4.59 17.16 -14.16
N ASP A 167 -5.86 17.49 -13.99
CA ASP A 167 -6.31 18.88 -14.07
C ASP A 167 -5.65 19.71 -12.97
N GLU A 168 -5.46 21.00 -13.23
CA GLU A 168 -4.75 21.89 -12.30
C GLU A 168 -5.43 21.96 -10.92
N GLU A 169 -6.76 21.96 -10.88
CA GLU A 169 -7.53 21.96 -9.63
C GLU A 169 -7.43 20.66 -8.82
N ASN A 170 -6.92 19.59 -9.43
CA ASN A 170 -6.73 18.29 -8.81
C ASN A 170 -5.31 18.08 -8.29
N ILE A 171 -4.37 18.99 -8.59
CA ILE A 171 -3.04 18.99 -7.97
C ILE A 171 -3.17 19.15 -6.45
N GLY A 172 -2.42 18.32 -5.71
CA GLY A 172 -2.49 18.21 -4.26
C GLY A 172 -3.63 17.32 -3.74
N ARG A 173 -4.52 16.83 -4.61
CA ARG A 173 -5.57 15.88 -4.21
C ARG A 173 -5.06 14.45 -4.25
N GLU A 174 -5.50 13.69 -3.27
CA GLU A 174 -5.05 12.32 -3.09
C GLU A 174 -5.82 11.33 -3.95
N VAL A 175 -5.09 10.29 -4.34
CA VAL A 175 -5.61 9.07 -4.93
C VAL A 175 -5.18 7.89 -4.08
N THR A 176 -6.12 7.08 -3.60
CA THR A 176 -5.82 5.79 -3.00
C THR A 176 -5.42 4.79 -4.06
N ILE A 177 -4.28 4.13 -3.85
CA ILE A 177 -3.75 3.09 -4.72
C ILE A 177 -3.83 1.70 -4.08
N VAL A 178 -3.65 1.63 -2.76
CA VAL A 178 -3.82 0.41 -1.96
C VAL A 178 -4.47 0.76 -0.64
N GLN A 179 -5.43 -0.04 -0.20
CA GLN A 179 -6.08 0.14 1.09
C GLN A 179 -6.43 -1.18 1.75
N TYR A 180 -6.32 -1.20 3.07
CA TYR A 180 -6.72 -2.30 3.92
C TYR A 180 -8.00 -1.88 4.64
N HIS A 181 -9.12 -2.42 4.18
CA HIS A 181 -10.43 -1.93 4.57
C HIS A 181 -11.14 -2.93 5.46
N TYR A 182 -11.67 -2.42 6.57
CA TYR A 182 -12.56 -3.16 7.46
C TYR A 182 -13.71 -3.86 6.74
N VAL A 183 -14.03 -5.05 7.26
CA VAL A 183 -15.26 -5.77 6.95
C VAL A 183 -16.26 -5.60 8.08
N LYS A 184 -17.47 -5.16 7.72
CA LYS A 184 -18.59 -5.04 8.65
C LYS A 184 -19.11 -6.43 9.05
N PRO A 185 -19.11 -6.80 10.34
CA PRO A 185 -19.78 -8.01 10.81
C PRO A 185 -21.27 -7.95 10.51
N LYS A 186 -21.86 -9.09 10.15
CA LYS A 186 -23.31 -9.22 9.99
C LYS A 186 -24.02 -8.81 11.30
N GLY A 187 -25.07 -7.99 11.17
CA GLY A 187 -25.89 -7.55 12.30
C GLY A 187 -25.34 -6.40 13.15
N GLN A 188 -24.11 -5.93 12.94
CA GLN A 188 -23.56 -4.80 13.70
C GLN A 188 -23.84 -3.45 13.02
N SER A 189 -23.67 -2.34 13.73
CA SER A 189 -23.62 -1.00 13.11
C SER A 189 -22.30 -0.82 12.34
N ARG A 190 -22.30 0.07 11.34
CA ARG A 190 -21.03 0.47 10.71
C ARG A 190 -20.34 1.44 11.67
N VAL A 191 -19.11 1.13 12.06
CA VAL A 191 -18.36 1.93 13.03
C VAL A 191 -17.42 2.95 12.37
N LEU A 192 -17.40 3.08 11.03
CA LEU A 192 -16.27 3.66 10.28
C LEU A 192 -16.60 4.57 9.09
N VAL A 193 -15.63 5.44 8.81
CA VAL A 193 -15.54 6.26 7.58
C VAL A 193 -14.50 5.74 6.56
N GLY A 194 -13.44 5.00 6.94
CA GLY A 194 -12.37 4.62 5.99
C GLY A 194 -11.57 3.34 6.33
N PRO A 195 -10.50 3.02 5.54
CA PRO A 195 -9.56 1.92 5.80
C PRO A 195 -8.81 1.99 7.16
N THR A 196 -7.83 1.13 7.37
CA THR A 196 -6.90 1.15 8.53
C THR A 196 -5.47 1.43 8.09
N ILE A 197 -5.16 1.03 6.86
CA ILE A 197 -3.90 1.29 6.20
C ILE A 197 -4.24 1.77 4.79
N ASN A 198 -3.63 2.87 4.37
CA ASN A 198 -3.93 3.48 3.08
C ASN A 198 -2.63 3.99 2.46
N PHE A 199 -2.34 3.53 1.25
CA PHE A 199 -1.31 4.08 0.38
C PHE A 199 -1.96 5.02 -0.60
N THR A 200 -1.49 6.25 -0.63
CA THR A 200 -2.01 7.28 -1.54
C THR A 200 -0.90 7.88 -2.39
N TYR A 201 -1.23 8.12 -3.65
CA TYR A 201 -0.43 8.91 -4.58
C TYR A 201 -1.01 10.32 -4.70
N LEU A 202 -0.17 11.33 -4.81
CA LEU A 202 -0.58 12.69 -5.20
C LEU A 202 0.56 13.43 -5.92
N GLU A 203 0.20 14.44 -6.72
CA GLU A 203 1.15 15.37 -7.33
C GLU A 203 1.04 16.71 -6.63
N GLN A 204 2.14 17.23 -6.09
CA GLN A 204 2.15 18.53 -5.41
C GLN A 204 3.55 19.15 -5.46
N TYR A 205 3.63 20.46 -5.66
CA TYR A 205 4.91 21.19 -5.75
C TYR A 205 5.90 20.62 -6.78
N GLY A 206 5.38 20.12 -7.91
CA GLY A 206 6.20 19.48 -8.96
C GLY A 206 6.78 18.12 -8.56
N LYS A 207 6.36 17.54 -7.44
CA LYS A 207 6.78 16.24 -6.93
C LYS A 207 5.66 15.22 -7.10
N ASN A 208 6.02 13.96 -7.31
CA ASN A 208 5.10 12.85 -7.22
C ASN A 208 5.34 12.13 -5.88
N ILE A 209 4.31 12.05 -5.06
CA ILE A 209 4.43 11.69 -3.65
C ILE A 209 3.63 10.42 -3.38
N LEU A 210 4.29 9.42 -2.78
CA LEU A 210 3.65 8.28 -2.15
C LEU A 210 3.55 8.52 -0.64
N ILE A 211 2.36 8.35 -0.08
CA ILE A 211 2.09 8.51 1.35
C ILE A 211 1.54 7.19 1.90
N LEU A 212 2.04 6.79 3.07
CA LEU A 212 1.48 5.70 3.87
C LEU A 212 0.81 6.25 5.12
N ARG A 213 -0.45 5.85 5.30
CA ARG A 213 -1.22 6.08 6.52
C ARG A 213 -1.46 4.77 7.27
N HIS A 214 -1.40 4.84 8.59
CA HIS A 214 -1.63 3.71 9.48
C HIS A 214 -2.41 4.14 10.73
N GLY A 215 -3.35 3.29 11.15
CA GLY A 215 -4.12 3.43 12.38
C GLY A 215 -5.60 3.15 12.18
N ILE A 216 -6.41 3.49 13.17
CA ILE A 216 -7.88 3.48 13.05
C ILE A 216 -8.40 4.92 12.97
N LYS A 217 -9.49 5.13 12.23
CA LYS A 217 -10.19 6.40 12.09
C LYS A 217 -11.59 6.26 12.65
N GLY A 218 -11.86 7.03 13.69
CA GLY A 218 -13.15 7.17 14.33
C GLY A 218 -14.21 7.79 13.43
N GLN A 219 -15.46 7.42 13.67
CA GLN A 219 -16.60 8.22 13.28
C GLN A 219 -17.11 8.97 14.52
N ASP A 220 -17.59 10.20 14.34
CA ASP A 220 -18.24 10.96 15.41
C ASP A 220 -19.41 10.16 16.01
N ASN A 221 -19.58 10.22 17.32
CA ASN A 221 -20.56 9.45 18.08
C ASN A 221 -20.42 7.92 17.95
N ALA A 222 -19.22 7.40 17.67
CA ALA A 222 -18.93 5.97 17.62
C ALA A 222 -17.83 5.58 18.62
N LYS A 223 -17.63 4.26 18.81
CA LYS A 223 -16.66 3.70 19.78
C LYS A 223 -15.24 4.29 19.68
N TYR A 224 -14.80 4.64 18.48
CA TYR A 224 -13.46 5.12 18.20
C TYR A 224 -13.43 6.62 17.85
N GLU A 225 -14.43 7.40 18.26
CA GLU A 225 -14.46 8.85 18.06
C GLU A 225 -13.14 9.52 18.49
N GLY A 226 -12.67 10.49 17.70
CA GLY A 226 -11.41 11.20 17.92
C GLY A 226 -10.14 10.46 17.50
N PHE A 227 -10.22 9.17 17.15
CA PHE A 227 -9.09 8.47 16.53
C PHE A 227 -8.94 8.93 15.07
N ASP A 228 -7.72 9.22 14.65
CA ASP A 228 -7.40 9.51 13.25
C ASP A 228 -6.14 8.76 12.82
N TRP A 229 -6.05 8.45 11.53
CA TRP A 229 -4.82 7.88 11.00
C TRP A 229 -3.69 8.89 11.09
N SER A 230 -2.49 8.36 11.27
CA SER A 230 -1.27 9.14 11.12
C SER A 230 -0.64 8.88 9.76
N ILE A 231 -0.06 9.91 9.16
CA ILE A 231 0.92 9.74 8.09
C ILE A 231 2.18 9.21 8.77
N VAL A 232 2.61 8.00 8.38
CA VAL A 232 3.75 7.34 9.03
C VAL A 232 4.96 7.23 8.12
N ALA A 233 4.78 7.39 6.80
CA ALA A 233 5.87 7.49 5.84
C ALA A 233 5.43 8.28 4.59
N LEU A 234 6.41 8.92 3.94
CA LEU A 234 6.22 9.67 2.70
C LEU A 234 7.50 9.58 1.85
N ASN A 235 7.34 9.39 0.54
CA ASN A 235 8.44 9.45 -0.44
C ASN A 235 8.02 10.37 -1.59
N ASP A 236 8.82 11.42 -1.84
CA ASP A 236 8.55 12.45 -2.84
C ASP A 236 9.41 12.30 -4.13
N ASN A 237 10.06 11.14 -4.27
CA ASN A 237 10.94 10.78 -5.39
C ASN A 237 10.32 9.73 -6.30
N ILE A 238 8.99 9.60 -6.29
CA ILE A 238 8.28 8.74 -7.24
C ILE A 238 8.44 9.34 -8.64
N LYS A 239 8.78 8.50 -9.62
CA LYS A 239 8.96 8.85 -11.02
C LYS A 239 7.92 8.12 -11.85
N LYS A 240 7.22 8.87 -12.70
CA LYS A 240 6.30 8.30 -13.69
C LYS A 240 7.06 7.40 -14.66
N GLY A 241 6.44 6.30 -15.08
CA GLY A 241 7.03 5.28 -15.94
C GLY A 241 8.04 4.36 -15.28
N LYS A 242 8.18 4.42 -13.95
CA LYS A 242 9.00 3.48 -13.19
C LYS A 242 8.11 2.55 -12.36
N TRP A 243 8.50 1.28 -12.31
CA TRP A 243 7.93 0.32 -11.39
C TRP A 243 8.49 0.49 -9.98
N TYR A 244 7.62 0.36 -8.99
CA TYR A 244 7.96 0.41 -7.59
C TYR A 244 7.44 -0.85 -6.90
N THR A 245 8.29 -1.52 -6.13
CA THR A 245 7.92 -2.69 -5.33
C THR A 245 7.69 -2.26 -3.89
N VAL A 246 6.49 -2.49 -3.38
CA VAL A 246 6.14 -2.28 -1.97
C VAL A 246 6.04 -3.63 -1.29
N ARG A 247 6.80 -3.82 -0.22
CA ARG A 247 6.67 -4.95 0.70
C ARG A 247 6.16 -4.44 2.03
N ALA A 248 5.12 -5.05 2.58
CA ALA A 248 4.58 -4.71 3.89
C ALA A 248 4.51 -5.95 4.80
N ASN A 249 5.02 -5.80 6.01
CA ASN A 249 4.78 -6.71 7.13
C ASN A 249 3.76 -6.04 8.06
N ILE A 250 2.64 -6.70 8.28
CA ILE A 250 1.54 -6.18 9.09
C ILE A 250 1.21 -7.20 10.18
N LYS A 251 1.28 -6.77 11.44
CA LYS A 251 0.66 -7.50 12.54
C LYS A 251 -0.65 -6.83 12.88
N TRP A 252 -1.75 -7.56 12.67
CA TRP A 252 -3.09 -7.05 12.95
C TRP A 252 -3.37 -7.06 14.46
N SER A 253 -3.98 -6.01 14.99
CA SER A 253 -4.36 -5.96 16.41
C SER A 253 -5.44 -4.94 16.73
N LEU A 254 -6.30 -5.32 17.67
CA LEU A 254 -7.32 -4.46 18.31
C LEU A 254 -6.73 -3.48 19.32
N ASN A 255 -5.43 -3.56 19.59
CA ASN A 255 -4.72 -2.71 20.54
C ASN A 255 -3.35 -2.28 19.99
N ASN A 256 -2.57 -1.57 20.81
CA ASN A 256 -1.27 -1.01 20.42
C ASN A 256 -0.15 -2.04 20.19
N GLN A 257 -0.45 -3.35 20.21
CA GLN A 257 0.50 -4.42 19.87
C GLN A 257 0.54 -4.73 18.36
N GLY A 258 -0.38 -4.14 17.58
CA GLY A 258 -0.34 -4.18 16.13
C GLY A 258 0.78 -3.31 15.58
N TYR A 259 1.26 -3.62 14.38
CA TYR A 259 2.26 -2.80 13.71
C TYR A 259 2.21 -2.92 12.20
N ILE A 260 2.88 -1.98 11.53
CA ILE A 260 3.28 -2.07 10.13
C ILE A 260 4.78 -1.76 9.97
N ALA A 261 5.47 -2.53 9.14
CA ALA A 261 6.78 -2.18 8.59
C ALA A 261 6.71 -2.30 7.06
N VAL A 262 7.20 -1.28 6.36
CA VAL A 262 7.11 -1.21 4.90
C VAL A 262 8.47 -0.93 4.30
N TRP A 263 8.73 -1.56 3.15
CA TRP A 263 9.88 -1.30 2.30
C TRP A 263 9.40 -0.86 0.92
N LEU A 264 10.11 0.10 0.32
CA LEU A 264 9.91 0.59 -1.04
C LEU A 264 11.20 0.33 -1.82
N ASN A 265 11.12 -0.50 -2.86
CA ASN A 265 12.28 -0.97 -3.64
C ASN A 265 13.36 -1.62 -2.76
N GLY A 266 12.94 -2.40 -1.76
CA GLY A 266 13.85 -3.09 -0.83
C GLY A 266 14.37 -2.22 0.32
N GLU A 267 14.27 -0.90 0.21
CA GLU A 267 14.71 0.03 1.26
C GLU A 267 13.60 0.32 2.27
N PRO A 268 13.91 0.52 3.57
CA PRO A 268 12.90 0.84 4.57
C PRO A 268 12.14 2.13 4.22
N PHE A 269 10.82 2.01 4.12
CA PHE A 269 9.92 3.13 3.89
C PHE A 269 9.37 3.70 5.21
N THR A 270 9.05 2.82 6.16
CA THR A 270 8.67 3.24 7.51
C THR A 270 9.89 3.70 8.31
N PRO A 271 9.74 4.70 9.21
CA PRO A 271 10.86 5.28 9.95
C PRO A 271 11.42 4.30 10.98
N PHE A 272 12.72 4.42 11.26
CA PHE A 272 13.38 3.67 12.33
C PHE A 272 12.99 4.27 13.69
N ASN A 273 12.48 3.43 14.60
CA ASN A 273 12.01 3.84 15.93
C ASN A 273 13.06 3.70 17.04
N GLY A 274 14.33 3.46 16.67
CA GLY A 274 15.42 3.16 17.61
C GLY A 274 15.73 1.67 17.75
N VAL A 275 14.81 0.79 17.33
CA VAL A 275 14.98 -0.68 17.39
C VAL A 275 14.75 -1.33 16.02
N ASN A 276 13.72 -0.89 15.30
CA ASN A 276 13.35 -1.41 13.99
C ASN A 276 12.51 -0.38 13.22
N ASN A 277 12.07 -0.72 12.01
CA ASN A 277 11.19 0.12 11.20
C ASN A 277 9.70 -0.19 11.40
N LYS A 278 9.30 -0.71 12.58
CA LYS A 278 7.88 -1.00 12.87
C LYS A 278 7.21 0.23 13.47
N VAL A 279 6.06 0.59 12.91
CA VAL A 279 5.18 1.62 13.45
C VAL A 279 4.02 0.93 14.15
N PHE A 280 3.97 1.05 15.48
CA PHE A 280 3.00 0.36 16.33
C PHE A 280 1.69 1.13 16.46
N GLY A 281 0.59 0.41 16.64
CA GLY A 281 -0.73 0.98 16.89
C GLY A 281 -1.87 0.01 16.57
N THR A 282 -3.06 0.33 17.07
CA THR A 282 -4.30 -0.38 16.70
C THR A 282 -4.58 -0.20 15.20
N ASN A 283 -4.81 -1.32 14.48
CA ASN A 283 -4.97 -1.32 13.02
C ASN A 283 -6.08 -2.26 12.50
N ILE A 284 -6.93 -2.76 13.40
CA ILE A 284 -8.22 -3.40 13.08
C ILE A 284 -9.30 -2.91 14.05
N TYR A 285 -10.55 -2.93 13.60
CA TYR A 285 -11.69 -2.47 14.41
C TYR A 285 -12.45 -3.60 15.10
N ASN A 286 -12.33 -4.82 14.59
CA ASN A 286 -12.98 -6.03 15.08
C ASN A 286 -12.08 -7.25 14.79
N THR A 287 -12.54 -8.46 15.13
CA THR A 287 -11.81 -9.70 14.88
C THR A 287 -11.94 -10.24 13.44
N ILE A 288 -12.53 -9.46 12.53
CA ILE A 288 -12.65 -9.84 11.12
C ILE A 288 -11.47 -9.23 10.37
N GLU A 289 -10.84 -10.06 9.55
CA GLU A 289 -9.89 -9.70 8.49
C GLU A 289 -10.27 -8.38 7.78
N ASN A 290 -9.29 -7.48 7.66
CA ASN A 290 -9.41 -6.36 6.71
C ASN A 290 -9.26 -6.90 5.28
N THR A 291 -10.15 -6.48 4.38
CA THR A 291 -9.95 -6.72 2.95
C THR A 291 -8.73 -5.97 2.45
N PHE A 292 -7.94 -6.61 1.60
CA PHE A 292 -6.88 -5.95 0.84
C PHE A 292 -7.46 -5.48 -0.50
N LYS A 293 -7.33 -4.19 -0.79
CA LYS A 293 -7.76 -3.62 -2.06
C LYS A 293 -6.60 -2.90 -2.72
N PHE A 294 -6.47 -3.08 -4.02
CA PHE A 294 -5.53 -2.34 -4.83
C PHE A 294 -6.24 -1.82 -6.07
N GLY A 295 -5.81 -0.67 -6.56
CA GLY A 295 -6.37 -0.08 -7.74
C GLY A 295 -6.27 1.43 -7.75
N TYR A 296 -7.36 2.08 -8.18
CA TYR A 296 -7.39 3.50 -8.42
C TYR A 296 -8.70 4.08 -7.91
N TYR A 297 -8.63 4.76 -6.76
CA TYR A 297 -9.76 5.39 -6.09
C TYR A 297 -9.51 6.87 -5.80
N ARG A 298 -10.47 7.73 -6.15
CA ARG A 298 -10.46 9.17 -5.84
C ARG A 298 -11.88 9.73 -5.67
N TYR A 299 -12.01 10.86 -4.98
CA TYR A 299 -13.30 11.50 -4.69
C TYR A 299 -13.60 12.71 -5.60
N TRP A 300 -12.84 12.85 -6.69
CA TRP A 300 -12.91 13.98 -7.62
C TRP A 300 -12.79 13.48 -9.07
N ASP A 301 -13.34 14.26 -10.00
CA ASP A 301 -13.27 13.94 -11.43
C ASP A 301 -12.02 14.53 -12.08
N ASN A 302 -11.61 13.99 -13.22
CA ASN A 302 -10.54 14.53 -14.05
C ASN A 302 -11.05 14.62 -15.49
N SER A 303 -10.71 15.70 -16.21
CA SER A 303 -11.15 15.96 -17.58
C SER A 303 -10.62 14.94 -18.59
N THR A 304 -9.52 14.26 -18.25
CA THR A 304 -8.90 13.22 -19.06
C THR A 304 -8.87 11.89 -18.33
N PRO A 305 -8.97 10.74 -19.06
CA PRO A 305 -8.79 9.45 -18.45
C PRO A 305 -7.41 9.31 -17.82
N THR A 306 -7.35 8.63 -16.68
CA THR A 306 -6.12 8.40 -15.92
C THR A 306 -6.07 6.93 -15.52
N SER A 307 -4.87 6.38 -15.34
CA SER A 307 -4.70 4.99 -14.95
C SER A 307 -3.50 4.78 -14.05
N ILE A 308 -3.50 3.66 -13.36
CA ILE A 308 -2.34 3.12 -12.63
C ILE A 308 -2.17 1.67 -13.05
N TYR A 309 -0.93 1.22 -13.13
CA TYR A 309 -0.59 -0.16 -13.41
C TYR A 309 -0.21 -0.90 -12.12
N PHE A 310 -0.59 -2.17 -12.03
CA PHE A 310 -0.27 -3.07 -10.93
C PHE A 310 0.24 -4.40 -11.45
N ASP A 311 1.17 -4.97 -10.70
CA ASP A 311 1.79 -6.23 -11.02
C ASP A 311 2.27 -6.94 -9.74
N TYR A 312 2.63 -8.23 -9.84
CA TYR A 312 3.24 -9.03 -8.79
C TYR A 312 2.58 -8.89 -7.41
N ILE A 313 1.33 -9.32 -7.27
CA ILE A 313 0.53 -9.15 -6.05
C ILE A 313 0.53 -10.44 -5.25
N VAL A 314 1.15 -10.38 -4.07
CA VAL A 314 1.36 -11.53 -3.19
C VAL A 314 0.87 -11.22 -1.78
N LYS A 315 0.20 -12.20 -1.17
CA LYS A 315 -0.12 -12.20 0.27
C LYS A 315 0.24 -13.55 0.88
N THR A 316 1.06 -13.53 1.93
CA THR A 316 1.51 -14.72 2.67
C THR A 316 1.45 -14.51 4.19
N ARG A 317 1.73 -15.57 4.96
CA ARG A 317 1.76 -15.51 6.45
C ARG A 317 3.16 -15.32 7.02
N SER A 318 4.20 -15.52 6.22
CA SER A 318 5.58 -15.38 6.67
C SER A 318 6.48 -14.79 5.59
N PHE A 319 7.59 -14.20 6.02
CA PHE A 319 8.64 -13.74 5.13
C PHE A 319 9.25 -14.88 4.30
N GLU A 320 9.35 -16.08 4.89
CA GLU A 320 9.86 -17.25 4.19
C GLU A 320 8.90 -17.71 3.09
N ASP A 321 7.59 -17.70 3.34
CA ASP A 321 6.60 -17.97 2.30
C ASP A 321 6.63 -16.90 1.19
N LEU A 322 6.93 -15.64 1.53
CA LEU A 322 7.00 -14.54 0.57
C LEU A 322 8.28 -14.62 -0.30
N THR A 323 9.41 -14.97 0.31
CA THR A 323 10.73 -14.79 -0.32
C THR A 323 11.47 -16.10 -0.62
N GLY A 324 11.00 -17.22 -0.09
CA GLY A 324 11.72 -18.50 -0.06
C GLY A 324 12.98 -18.48 0.82
N ARG A 325 13.17 -17.43 1.64
CA ARG A 325 14.35 -17.23 2.49
C ARG A 325 13.93 -17.01 3.93
N LYS A 326 14.70 -17.52 4.88
CA LYS A 326 14.53 -17.16 6.29
C LYS A 326 14.87 -15.68 6.49
N PRO A 327 14.19 -14.97 7.41
CA PRO A 327 14.60 -13.63 7.79
C PRO A 327 16.05 -13.64 8.25
N THR A 328 16.88 -12.77 7.70
CA THR A 328 18.21 -12.51 8.26
C THR A 328 18.04 -11.66 9.52
N SER A 329 18.56 -12.15 10.64
CA SER A 329 18.52 -11.50 11.95
C SER A 329 19.30 -10.20 12.00
#